data_AF-A0A1F8GSE0-F1
#
_entry.id   AF-A0A1F8GSE0-F1
#
_cell.length_a   1.000
_cell.length_b   1.000
_cell.length_c   1.000
_cell.angle_alpha   90.00
_cell.angle_beta   90.00
_cell.angle_gamma   90.00
#
_symmetry.space_group_name_H-M   'P 1'
#
loop_
_entity.id
_entity.type
_entity.pdbx_description
1 polymer ?
#
loop_
_entity_poly.entity_id
_entity_poly.type
_entity_poly.pdbx_seq_one_letter_code
_entity_poly.pdbx_strand_id
1 'polypeptide(L)'
;MDTQTESPQVMVPAAIENTSGQGAAAVVPLEIKGWSWGGFLLTWIWGIFNGTFITLLMFIPLVNIVMWFIIGAKGREWAWRNKRWESVEHFKKVQRQWGIAGLVFVVAFAPAIFGIFATTVLLQLNVARSKARDAMRITDVMQIQTAVELYYDDNGSYPPDISDKTMGLYFEGGSVFRNRFTDEPYGYGFNGATQEYQLYANLENESSVLYKDDDIDASRWSPTPGVNGADGCAVSARCTNHIFDISNIDISE
;
A
#
# COMPACT_ATOMS: atom_id res chain seq x y z
N MET A 1 80.88 31.47 46.36
CA MET A 1 80.41 31.92 45.03
C MET A 1 79.90 30.68 44.36
N ASP A 2 78.67 30.27 44.69
CA ASP A 2 78.04 29.07 44.16
C ASP A 2 76.55 29.37 44.01
N THR A 3 76.22 30.08 42.94
CA THR A 3 74.85 30.35 42.52
C THR A 3 74.30 29.12 41.80
N GLN A 4 73.16 28.66 42.31
CA GLN A 4 72.43 27.47 41.91
C GLN A 4 72.09 27.46 40.41
N THR A 5 72.30 26.32 39.77
CA THR A 5 71.84 26.02 38.42
C THR A 5 70.32 25.83 38.45
N GLU A 6 69.58 26.77 37.87
CA GLU A 6 68.13 26.65 37.68
C GLU A 6 67.86 25.63 36.57
N SER A 7 67.16 24.54 36.90
CA SER A 7 66.71 23.52 35.94
C SER A 7 65.60 24.09 35.04
N PRO A 8 65.58 23.80 33.73
CA PRO A 8 64.53 24.27 32.85
C PRO A 8 63.19 23.63 33.26
N GLN A 9 62.21 24.48 33.62
CA GLN A 9 60.83 24.08 33.84
C GLN A 9 60.32 23.38 32.58
N VAL A 10 60.09 22.07 32.67
CA VAL A 10 59.46 21.28 31.63
C VAL A 10 58.04 21.82 31.45
N MET A 11 57.80 22.50 30.32
CA MET A 11 56.47 22.96 29.93
C MET A 11 55.58 21.73 29.72
N VAL A 12 54.80 21.38 30.74
CA VAL A 12 53.79 20.32 30.64
C VAL A 12 52.75 20.81 29.63
N PRO A 13 52.51 20.11 28.51
CA PRO A 13 51.52 20.56 27.54
C PRO A 13 50.16 20.55 28.24
N ALA A 14 49.49 21.70 28.24
CA ALA A 14 48.16 21.85 28.82
C ALA A 14 47.25 20.74 28.27
N ALA A 15 46.73 19.89 29.17
CA ALA A 15 45.63 19.01 28.83
C ALA A 15 44.55 19.88 28.18
N ILE A 16 44.14 19.56 26.95
CA ILE A 16 43.07 20.30 26.26
C ILE A 16 41.89 20.33 27.23
N GLU A 17 41.58 21.51 27.77
CA GLU A 17 40.51 21.64 28.74
C GLU A 17 39.24 21.04 28.13
N ASN A 18 38.63 20.10 28.85
CA ASN A 18 37.41 19.47 28.38
C ASN A 18 36.35 20.56 28.20
N THR A 19 35.82 20.72 26.99
CA THR A 19 34.86 21.77 26.60
C THR A 19 33.42 21.27 26.51
N SER A 20 33.17 19.98 26.76
CA SER A 20 31.82 19.39 26.66
C SER A 20 30.77 20.12 27.53
N GLY A 21 29.51 20.12 27.12
CA GLY A 21 28.43 20.74 27.91
C GLY A 21 28.45 22.27 27.97
N GLN A 22 29.38 22.96 27.29
CA GLN A 22 29.43 24.43 27.22
C GLN A 22 28.53 25.01 26.11
N GLY A 23 27.58 24.22 25.57
CA GLY A 23 26.66 24.66 24.53
C GLY A 23 27.37 25.10 23.26
N ALA A 24 27.04 26.29 22.74
CA ALA A 24 27.64 26.82 21.52
C ALA A 24 29.13 27.16 21.65
N ALA A 25 29.62 27.44 22.86
CA ALA A 25 31.02 27.75 23.13
C ALA A 25 31.93 26.50 23.16
N ALA A 26 31.35 25.29 23.20
CA ALA A 26 32.12 24.06 23.25
C ALA A 26 32.87 23.80 21.94
N VAL A 27 34.20 23.72 22.04
CA VAL A 27 35.07 23.27 20.94
C VAL A 27 34.89 21.76 20.76
N VAL A 28 34.38 21.33 19.60
CA VAL A 28 34.13 19.91 19.30
C VAL A 28 35.41 19.27 18.74
N PRO A 29 36.02 18.28 19.43
CA PRO A 29 37.18 17.58 18.91
C PRO A 29 36.88 16.87 17.59
N LEU A 30 37.82 16.89 16.64
CA LEU A 30 37.63 16.26 15.33
C LEU A 30 37.42 14.74 15.45
N GLU A 31 38.02 14.10 16.45
CA GLU A 31 37.91 12.65 16.69
C GLU A 31 36.50 12.16 16.99
N ILE A 32 35.63 13.05 17.46
CA ILE A 32 34.26 12.69 17.81
C ILE A 32 33.26 13.07 16.72
N LYS A 33 33.71 13.77 15.67
CA LYS A 33 32.88 14.05 14.51
C LYS A 33 32.63 12.78 13.72
N GLY A 34 31.46 12.71 13.10
CA GLY A 34 31.02 11.57 12.32
C GLY A 34 29.59 11.16 12.68
N TRP A 35 29.15 10.05 12.08
CA TRP A 35 27.77 9.61 12.18
C TRP A 35 27.40 9.13 13.58
N SER A 36 26.21 9.53 14.03
CA SER A 36 25.56 9.10 15.26
C SER A 36 24.58 7.96 14.95
N TRP A 37 25.06 6.71 14.99
CA TRP A 37 24.18 5.55 14.79
C TRP A 37 23.08 5.46 15.84
N GLY A 38 23.38 5.82 17.09
CA GLY A 38 22.37 5.89 18.16
C GLY A 38 21.32 6.96 17.90
N GLY A 39 21.74 8.18 17.53
CA GLY A 39 20.82 9.27 17.22
C GLY A 39 19.98 9.02 15.97
N PHE A 40 20.56 8.36 14.98
CA PHE A 40 19.82 7.94 13.79
C PHE A 40 18.82 6.83 14.15
N LEU A 41 19.24 5.71 14.74
CA LEU A 41 18.34 4.55 14.90
C LEU A 41 17.31 4.73 16.03
N LEU A 42 17.61 5.52 17.07
CA LEU A 42 16.77 5.65 18.27
C LEU A 42 16.24 7.08 18.49
N THR A 43 16.53 8.01 17.56
CA THR A 43 16.01 9.39 17.49
C THR A 43 15.74 10.06 18.83
N TRP A 44 14.48 10.17 19.24
CA TRP A 44 14.03 10.87 20.44
C TRP A 44 14.51 10.21 21.73
N ILE A 45 14.61 8.88 21.76
CA ILE A 45 15.11 8.13 22.92
C ILE A 45 16.56 8.55 23.14
N TRP A 46 17.39 8.41 22.11
CA TRP A 46 18.79 8.84 22.19
C TRP A 46 18.91 10.33 22.54
N GLY A 47 18.03 11.18 21.98
CA GLY A 47 18.05 12.63 22.22
C GLY A 47 17.76 13.02 23.66
N ILE A 48 16.79 12.38 24.33
CA ILE A 48 16.50 12.61 25.75
C ILE A 48 17.74 12.31 26.61
N PHE A 49 18.38 11.16 26.39
CA PHE A 49 19.54 10.75 27.20
C PHE A 49 20.83 11.54 26.91
N ASN A 50 20.91 12.19 25.74
CA ASN A 50 22.05 13.01 25.31
C ASN A 50 21.75 14.52 25.34
N GLY A 51 20.66 14.95 25.98
CA GLY A 51 20.29 16.36 26.11
C GLY A 51 20.00 17.07 24.78
N THR A 52 19.68 16.33 23.73
CA THR A 52 19.48 16.83 22.36
C THR A 52 17.99 16.88 22.03
N PHE A 53 17.23 17.73 22.72
CA PHE A 53 15.75 17.77 22.62
C PHE A 53 15.19 18.16 21.25
N ILE A 54 16.02 18.68 20.35
CA ILE A 54 15.62 18.91 18.95
C ILE A 54 15.15 17.62 18.26
N THR A 55 15.53 16.44 18.76
CA THR A 55 15.01 15.15 18.28
C THR A 55 13.52 14.95 18.57
N LEU A 56 12.91 15.71 19.49
CA LEU A 56 11.47 15.63 19.78
C LEU A 56 10.62 16.21 18.64
N LEU A 57 11.21 16.99 17.72
CA LEU A 57 10.55 17.41 16.49
C LEU A 57 10.10 16.23 15.62
N MET A 58 10.56 15.01 15.93
CA MET A 58 10.14 13.81 15.22
C MET A 58 8.63 13.53 15.31
N PHE A 59 7.97 14.04 16.35
CA PHE A 59 6.52 13.92 16.56
C PHE A 59 5.70 14.88 15.69
N ILE A 60 6.36 15.85 15.04
CA ILE A 60 5.71 16.72 14.07
C ILE A 60 5.78 16.02 12.70
N PRO A 61 4.62 15.62 12.12
CA PRO A 61 4.60 14.98 10.81
C PRO A 61 5.26 15.84 9.74
N LEU A 62 5.86 15.22 8.73
CA LEU A 62 6.49 15.84 7.54
C LEU A 62 7.79 16.64 7.81
N VAL A 63 7.95 17.30 8.96
CA VAL A 63 9.20 18.01 9.34
C VAL A 63 10.35 17.03 9.67
N ASN A 64 10.01 15.80 10.02
CA ASN A 64 10.92 14.81 10.60
C ASN A 64 11.86 14.10 9.60
N ILE A 65 11.49 13.96 8.33
CA ILE A 65 12.25 13.08 7.40
C ILE A 65 13.69 13.58 7.20
N VAL A 66 13.86 14.89 6.93
CA VAL A 66 15.18 15.50 6.77
C VAL A 66 15.92 15.54 8.10
N MET A 67 15.19 15.87 9.17
CA MET A 67 15.75 15.98 10.52
C MET A 67 16.40 14.67 10.97
N TRP A 68 15.84 13.53 10.58
CA TRP A 68 16.38 12.20 10.89
C TRP A 68 17.83 12.03 10.43
N PHE A 69 18.15 12.45 9.21
CA PHE A 69 19.50 12.40 8.67
C PHE A 69 20.41 13.47 9.28
N ILE A 70 19.88 14.64 9.61
CA ILE A 70 20.64 15.69 10.31
C ILE A 70 21.08 15.19 11.70
N ILE A 71 20.19 14.49 12.43
CA ILE A 71 20.54 13.87 13.72
C ILE A 71 21.62 12.81 13.53
N GLY A 72 21.54 12.01 12.47
CA GLY A 72 22.61 11.08 12.10
C GLY A 72 23.96 11.80 11.88
N ALA A 73 23.99 12.87 11.10
CA ALA A 73 25.23 13.57 10.77
C ALA A 73 25.80 14.41 11.93
N LYS A 74 24.95 15.11 12.69
CA LYS A 74 25.35 16.11 13.69
C LYS A 74 25.08 15.70 15.14
N GLY A 75 24.39 14.57 15.36
CA GLY A 75 23.97 14.14 16.70
C GLY A 75 25.14 14.05 17.68
N ARG A 76 26.29 13.50 17.27
CA ARG A 76 27.47 13.42 18.16
C ARG A 76 27.99 14.79 18.58
N GLU A 77 27.96 15.77 17.68
CA GLU A 77 28.36 17.15 18.01
C GLU A 77 27.36 17.79 18.98
N TRP A 78 26.06 17.61 18.75
CA TRP A 78 25.02 18.11 19.66
C TRP A 78 25.11 17.46 21.04
N ALA A 79 25.29 16.14 21.13
CA ALA A 79 25.47 15.44 22.39
C ALA A 79 26.71 15.92 23.17
N TRP A 80 27.79 16.25 22.47
CA TRP A 80 28.99 16.83 23.11
C TRP A 80 28.72 18.23 23.68
N ARG A 81 27.96 19.05 22.95
CA ARG A 81 27.62 20.43 23.36
C ARG A 81 26.60 20.48 24.50
N ASN A 82 25.66 19.54 24.53
CA ASN A 82 24.50 19.59 25.41
C ASN A 82 24.73 18.94 26.79
N LYS A 83 25.75 18.08 26.93
CA LYS A 83 26.03 17.35 28.17
C LYS A 83 27.52 17.37 28.50
N ARG A 84 27.85 17.45 29.80
CA ARG A 84 29.22 17.33 30.29
C ARG A 84 29.66 15.86 30.27
N TRP A 85 30.83 15.59 29.68
CA TRP A 85 31.44 14.26 29.58
C TRP A 85 32.78 14.28 30.32
N GLU A 86 33.22 13.15 30.85
CA GLU A 86 34.50 13.06 31.59
C GLU A 86 35.71 13.18 30.65
N SER A 87 35.66 12.49 29.51
CA SER A 87 36.69 12.53 28.48
C SER A 87 36.12 12.23 27.08
N VAL A 88 36.95 12.42 26.05
CA VAL A 88 36.61 12.07 24.66
C VAL A 88 36.41 10.55 24.51
N GLU A 89 37.23 9.75 25.18
CA GLU A 89 37.17 8.29 25.18
C GLU A 89 35.89 7.79 25.85
N HIS A 90 35.52 8.39 26.99
CA HIS A 90 34.27 8.08 27.69
C HIS A 90 33.08 8.37 26.77
N PHE A 91 33.06 9.53 26.10
CA PHE A 91 32.02 9.86 25.12
C PHE A 91 31.95 8.84 23.97
N LYS A 92 33.10 8.50 23.35
CA LYS A 92 33.16 7.53 22.24
C LYS A 92 32.63 6.16 22.66
N LYS A 93 32.95 5.69 23.87
CA LYS A 93 32.45 4.43 24.43
C LYS A 93 30.92 4.44 24.55
N VAL A 94 30.36 5.50 25.13
CA VAL A 94 28.90 5.64 25.29
C VAL A 94 28.20 5.74 23.93
N GLN A 95 28.71 6.55 22.99
CA GLN A 95 28.13 6.65 21.65
C GLN A 95 28.19 5.32 20.88
N ARG A 96 29.25 4.53 21.08
CA ARG A 96 29.35 3.18 20.51
C ARG A 96 28.29 2.25 21.09
N GLN A 97 28.06 2.28 22.41
CA GLN A 97 27.00 1.50 23.05
C GLN A 97 25.61 1.89 22.53
N TRP A 98 25.34 3.18 22.37
CA TRP A 98 24.09 3.66 21.75
C TRP A 98 23.94 3.19 20.30
N GLY A 99 25.02 3.20 19.52
CA GLY A 99 25.00 2.65 18.16
C GLY A 99 24.68 1.17 18.12
N ILE A 100 25.30 0.37 19.01
CA ILE A 100 25.02 -1.07 19.12
C ILE A 100 23.58 -1.31 19.59
N ALA A 101 23.12 -0.59 20.61
CA ALA A 101 21.74 -0.70 21.11
C ALA A 101 20.72 -0.39 20.00
N GLY A 102 20.95 0.66 19.22
CA GLY A 102 20.11 1.00 18.07
C GLY A 102 20.10 -0.09 17.00
N LEU A 103 21.27 -0.66 16.69
CA LEU A 103 21.37 -1.75 15.72
C LEU A 103 20.64 -3.01 16.20
N VAL A 104 20.85 -3.42 17.45
CA VAL A 104 20.17 -4.57 18.05
C VAL A 104 18.65 -4.37 18.05
N PHE A 105 18.19 -3.16 18.38
CA PHE A 105 16.77 -2.82 18.34
C PHE A 105 16.20 -2.99 16.91
N VAL A 106 16.84 -2.43 15.90
CA VAL A 106 16.37 -2.58 14.51
C VAL A 106 16.37 -4.04 14.08
N VAL A 107 17.43 -4.80 14.36
CA VAL A 107 17.51 -6.22 13.98
C VAL A 107 16.44 -7.05 14.69
N ALA A 108 16.13 -6.76 15.96
CA ALA A 108 15.14 -7.50 16.72
C ALA A 108 13.70 -7.20 16.29
N PHE A 109 13.37 -5.94 15.97
CA PHE A 109 11.98 -5.52 15.76
C PHE A 109 11.60 -5.29 14.29
N ALA A 110 12.54 -4.87 13.43
CA ALA A 110 12.23 -4.60 12.04
C ALA A 110 11.63 -5.80 11.29
N PRO A 111 12.13 -7.05 11.44
CA PRO A 111 11.55 -8.20 10.75
C PRO A 111 10.09 -8.47 11.13
N ALA A 112 9.72 -8.26 12.40
CA ALA A 112 8.34 -8.44 12.85
C ALA A 112 7.41 -7.39 12.21
N ILE A 113 7.84 -6.13 12.19
CA ILE A 113 7.11 -5.03 11.56
C ILE A 113 6.97 -5.26 10.05
N PHE A 114 8.09 -5.56 9.37
CA PHE A 114 8.09 -5.86 7.94
C PHE A 114 7.26 -7.10 7.59
N GLY A 115 7.25 -8.12 8.45
CA GLY A 115 6.41 -9.30 8.29
C GLY A 115 4.92 -8.96 8.26
N ILE A 116 4.44 -8.14 9.20
CA ILE A 116 3.04 -7.69 9.25
C ILE A 116 2.69 -6.85 7.99
N PHE A 117 3.58 -5.96 7.56
CA PHE A 117 3.36 -5.20 6.33
C PHE A 117 3.36 -6.09 5.08
N ALA A 118 4.27 -7.07 4.99
CA ALA A 118 4.33 -7.98 3.86
C ALA A 118 3.07 -8.84 3.75
N THR A 119 2.54 -9.37 4.87
CA THR A 119 1.33 -10.19 4.84
C THR A 119 0.08 -9.37 4.47
N THR A 120 -0.06 -8.16 5.00
CA THR A 120 -1.20 -7.28 4.67
C THR A 120 -1.21 -6.86 3.19
N VAL A 121 -0.04 -6.61 2.60
CA VAL A 121 0.08 -6.30 1.15
C VAL A 121 -0.35 -7.48 0.29
N LEU A 122 0.01 -8.72 0.65
CA LEU A 122 -0.40 -9.91 -0.12
C LEU A 122 -1.91 -10.11 -0.12
N LEU A 123 -2.58 -9.88 1.02
CA LEU A 123 -4.05 -9.95 1.10
C LEU A 123 -4.71 -8.91 0.18
N GLN A 124 -4.19 -7.69 0.16
CA GLN A 124 -4.71 -6.62 -0.69
C GLN A 124 -4.52 -6.92 -2.19
N LEU A 125 -3.42 -7.58 -2.56
CA LEU A 125 -3.17 -7.96 -3.96
C LEU A 125 -4.19 -8.97 -4.48
N ASN A 126 -4.60 -9.93 -3.64
CA ASN A 126 -5.62 -10.92 -4.03
C ASN A 126 -6.97 -10.23 -4.29
N VAL A 127 -7.39 -9.32 -3.41
CA VAL A 127 -8.63 -8.54 -3.57
C VAL A 127 -8.55 -7.59 -4.78
N ALA A 128 -7.41 -6.95 -5.01
CA ALA A 128 -7.22 -6.07 -6.15
C ALA A 128 -7.32 -6.84 -7.48
N ARG A 129 -6.74 -8.05 -7.53
CA ARG A 129 -6.81 -8.93 -8.70
C ARG A 129 -8.24 -9.41 -8.96
N SER A 130 -8.99 -9.81 -7.93
CA SER A 130 -10.37 -10.26 -8.11
C SER A 130 -11.27 -9.13 -8.62
N LYS A 131 -11.14 -7.92 -8.05
CA LYS A 131 -11.83 -6.72 -8.56
C LYS A 131 -11.50 -6.38 -10.01
N ALA A 132 -10.22 -6.52 -10.41
CA ALA A 132 -9.82 -6.30 -11.80
C ALA A 132 -10.46 -7.33 -12.76
N ARG A 133 -10.63 -8.60 -12.33
CA ARG A 133 -11.32 -9.62 -13.13
C ARG A 133 -12.81 -9.31 -13.28
N ASP A 134 -13.46 -8.92 -12.18
CA ASP A 134 -14.89 -8.55 -12.19
C ASP A 134 -15.16 -7.34 -13.11
N ALA A 135 -14.28 -6.32 -13.09
CA ALA A 135 -14.37 -5.19 -14.00
C ALA A 135 -14.24 -5.59 -15.48
N MET A 136 -13.39 -6.57 -15.80
CA MET A 136 -13.28 -7.10 -17.16
C MET A 136 -14.54 -7.88 -17.57
N ARG A 137 -15.15 -8.66 -16.66
CA ARG A 137 -16.42 -9.35 -16.94
C ARG A 137 -17.54 -8.38 -17.28
N ILE A 138 -17.67 -7.30 -16.49
CA ILE A 138 -18.65 -6.24 -16.76
C ILE A 138 -18.40 -5.59 -18.12
N THR A 139 -17.14 -5.28 -18.44
CA THR A 139 -16.76 -4.69 -19.74
C THR A 139 -17.10 -5.63 -20.90
N ASP A 140 -16.79 -6.92 -20.77
CA ASP A 140 -17.11 -7.91 -21.79
C ASP A 140 -18.64 -8.02 -21.99
N VAL A 141 -19.45 -8.00 -20.92
CA VAL A 141 -20.93 -7.99 -21.01
C VAL A 141 -21.43 -6.76 -21.78
N MET A 142 -20.92 -5.56 -21.50
CA MET A 142 -21.29 -4.33 -22.22
C MET A 142 -20.90 -4.37 -23.71
N GLN A 143 -19.77 -5.01 -24.04
CA GLN A 143 -19.36 -5.23 -25.43
C GLN A 143 -20.28 -6.22 -26.13
N ILE A 144 -20.70 -7.30 -25.45
CA ILE A 144 -21.70 -8.25 -25.98
C ILE A 144 -23.02 -7.55 -26.24
N GLN A 145 -23.48 -6.72 -25.31
CA GLN A 145 -24.71 -5.95 -25.48
C GLN A 145 -24.65 -5.11 -26.76
N THR A 146 -23.58 -4.33 -26.94
CA THR A 146 -23.40 -3.50 -28.13
C THR A 146 -23.50 -4.32 -29.42
N ALA A 147 -22.92 -5.52 -29.45
CA ALA A 147 -22.99 -6.38 -30.63
C ALA A 147 -24.35 -7.04 -30.84
N VAL A 148 -25.05 -7.40 -29.77
CA VAL A 148 -26.43 -7.93 -29.81
C VAL A 148 -27.37 -6.87 -30.39
N GLU A 149 -27.19 -5.61 -30.02
CA GLU A 149 -27.92 -4.47 -30.59
C GLU A 149 -27.59 -4.27 -32.08
N LEU A 150 -26.31 -4.29 -32.45
CA LEU A 150 -25.91 -4.21 -33.87
C LEU A 150 -26.45 -5.37 -34.71
N TYR A 151 -26.51 -6.57 -34.15
CA TYR A 151 -27.12 -7.73 -34.81
C TYR A 151 -28.60 -7.48 -35.08
N TYR A 152 -29.34 -6.90 -34.12
CA TYR A 152 -30.74 -6.54 -34.29
C TYR A 152 -30.92 -5.51 -35.42
N ASP A 153 -30.08 -4.48 -35.45
CA ASP A 153 -30.12 -3.44 -36.49
C ASP A 153 -29.98 -4.03 -37.90
N ASP A 154 -29.15 -5.05 -38.08
CA ASP A 154 -28.91 -5.70 -39.38
C ASP A 154 -29.95 -6.78 -39.73
N ASN A 155 -30.44 -7.54 -38.75
CA ASN A 155 -31.23 -8.76 -38.97
C ASN A 155 -32.73 -8.60 -38.63
N GLY A 156 -33.11 -7.53 -37.93
CA GLY A 156 -34.48 -7.27 -37.48
C GLY A 156 -34.97 -8.18 -36.34
N SER A 157 -34.07 -8.95 -35.73
CA SER A 157 -34.33 -9.79 -34.55
C SER A 157 -33.05 -9.98 -33.75
N TYR A 158 -33.16 -10.15 -32.43
CA TYR A 158 -32.00 -10.48 -31.59
C TYR A 158 -31.50 -11.91 -31.87
N PRO A 159 -30.21 -12.18 -31.64
CA PRO A 159 -29.61 -13.48 -31.92
C PRO A 159 -30.24 -14.55 -31.00
N PRO A 160 -30.53 -15.76 -31.50
CA PRO A 160 -31.05 -16.85 -30.68
C PRO A 160 -29.99 -17.41 -29.73
N ASP A 161 -28.71 -17.22 -30.04
CA ASP A 161 -27.58 -17.67 -29.24
C ASP A 161 -26.37 -16.74 -29.50
N ILE A 162 -25.74 -16.23 -28.43
CA ILE A 162 -24.51 -15.44 -28.53
C ILE A 162 -23.26 -16.29 -28.77
N SER A 163 -23.39 -17.62 -28.68
CA SER A 163 -22.34 -18.58 -29.00
C SER A 163 -22.23 -18.87 -30.51
N ASP A 164 -23.17 -18.36 -31.31
CA ASP A 164 -23.17 -18.52 -32.76
C ASP A 164 -21.98 -17.79 -33.41
N LYS A 165 -21.35 -18.43 -34.39
CA LYS A 165 -20.24 -17.85 -35.17
C LYS A 165 -20.65 -16.60 -35.95
N THR A 166 -21.94 -16.45 -36.27
CA THR A 166 -22.47 -15.24 -36.94
C THR A 166 -22.31 -13.98 -36.09
N MET A 167 -22.31 -14.12 -34.76
CA MET A 167 -22.02 -13.01 -33.84
C MET A 167 -20.59 -12.50 -33.95
N GLY A 168 -19.64 -13.33 -34.42
CA GLY A 168 -18.25 -12.95 -34.62
C GLY A 168 -18.04 -11.80 -35.62
N LEU A 169 -19.06 -11.45 -36.41
CA LEU A 169 -19.04 -10.28 -37.30
C LEU A 169 -19.24 -8.95 -36.56
N TYR A 170 -19.87 -9.00 -35.38
CA TYR A 170 -20.20 -7.84 -34.56
C TYR A 170 -19.20 -7.66 -33.40
N PHE A 171 -18.13 -8.45 -33.39
CA PHE A 171 -17.08 -8.46 -32.37
C PHE A 171 -15.69 -8.26 -32.97
N GLU A 172 -14.87 -7.45 -32.31
CA GLU A 172 -13.47 -7.29 -32.66
C GLU A 172 -12.70 -8.57 -32.27
N GLY A 173 -12.40 -9.44 -33.24
CA GLY A 173 -11.64 -10.68 -33.02
C GLY A 173 -12.31 -11.98 -33.49
N GLY A 174 -13.56 -11.93 -34.00
CA GLY A 174 -14.18 -13.07 -34.72
C GLY A 174 -14.58 -14.27 -33.86
N SER A 175 -14.50 -14.17 -32.53
CA SER A 175 -14.87 -15.24 -31.59
C SER A 175 -15.87 -14.75 -30.56
N VAL A 176 -16.73 -15.68 -30.08
CA VAL A 176 -17.63 -15.49 -28.94
C VAL A 176 -16.84 -14.92 -27.75
N PHE A 177 -17.34 -13.86 -27.12
CA PHE A 177 -16.76 -13.38 -25.87
C PHE A 177 -16.89 -14.48 -24.81
N ARG A 178 -15.74 -15.03 -24.42
CA ARG A 178 -15.62 -15.97 -23.30
C ARG A 178 -14.90 -15.26 -22.19
N ASN A 179 -15.26 -15.58 -20.96
CA ASN A 179 -14.56 -15.10 -19.79
C ASN A 179 -13.09 -15.55 -19.89
N ARG A 180 -12.20 -14.58 -20.12
CA ARG A 180 -10.76 -14.82 -20.32
C ARG A 180 -10.04 -15.53 -19.16
N PHE A 181 -10.68 -15.67 -18.01
CA PHE A 181 -10.12 -16.32 -16.82
C PHE A 181 -10.61 -17.75 -16.62
N THR A 182 -11.84 -18.06 -17.02
CA THR A 182 -12.45 -19.39 -16.85
C THR A 182 -12.65 -20.11 -18.18
N ASP A 183 -12.50 -19.41 -19.30
CA ASP A 183 -12.89 -19.84 -20.65
C ASP A 183 -14.38 -20.22 -20.76
N GLU A 184 -15.23 -19.81 -19.82
CA GLU A 184 -16.67 -20.06 -19.90
C GLU A 184 -17.36 -18.96 -20.72
N PRO A 185 -18.37 -19.27 -21.54
CA PRO A 185 -19.17 -18.25 -22.20
C PRO A 185 -19.95 -17.43 -21.17
N TYR A 186 -20.26 -16.18 -21.52
CA TYR A 186 -21.20 -15.36 -20.74
C TYR A 186 -22.62 -15.90 -20.86
N GLY A 187 -23.44 -15.60 -19.85
CA GLY A 187 -24.83 -16.03 -19.83
C GLY A 187 -25.68 -15.21 -20.79
N TYR A 188 -26.58 -15.88 -21.51
CA TYR A 188 -27.53 -15.24 -22.43
C TYR A 188 -28.86 -15.97 -22.43
N GLY A 189 -29.94 -15.20 -22.28
CA GLY A 189 -31.31 -15.66 -22.46
C GLY A 189 -32.00 -14.84 -23.54
N PHE A 190 -32.82 -15.48 -24.37
CA PHE A 190 -33.54 -14.82 -25.45
C PHE A 190 -34.97 -15.38 -25.58
N ASN A 191 -35.92 -14.48 -25.83
CA ASN A 191 -37.29 -14.79 -26.17
C ASN A 191 -37.64 -14.26 -27.57
N GLY A 192 -37.73 -15.17 -28.54
CA GLY A 192 -38.00 -14.79 -29.93
C GLY A 192 -39.42 -14.30 -30.21
N ALA A 193 -40.38 -14.55 -29.32
CA ALA A 193 -41.75 -14.05 -29.49
C ALA A 193 -41.86 -12.56 -29.11
N THR A 194 -41.19 -12.15 -28.05
CA THR A 194 -41.21 -10.78 -27.52
C THR A 194 -40.01 -9.95 -27.97
N GLN A 195 -38.98 -10.58 -28.56
CA GLN A 195 -37.69 -9.95 -28.90
C GLN A 195 -37.02 -9.36 -27.66
N GLU A 196 -37.02 -10.12 -26.57
CA GLU A 196 -36.40 -9.76 -25.31
C GLU A 196 -35.14 -10.60 -25.10
N TYR A 197 -34.07 -10.00 -24.54
CA TYR A 197 -32.84 -10.71 -24.22
C TYR A 197 -32.27 -10.28 -22.86
N GLN A 198 -31.55 -11.18 -22.19
CA GLN A 198 -30.80 -10.92 -20.97
C GLN A 198 -29.36 -11.39 -21.16
N LEU A 199 -28.40 -10.59 -20.72
CA LEU A 199 -26.98 -10.92 -20.65
C LEU A 199 -26.51 -10.87 -19.21
N TYR A 200 -25.71 -11.85 -18.78
CA TYR A 200 -25.23 -11.87 -17.39
C TYR A 200 -23.84 -12.49 -17.21
N ALA A 201 -23.17 -12.08 -16.14
CA ALA A 201 -21.89 -12.60 -15.70
C ALA A 201 -21.86 -12.85 -14.20
N ASN A 202 -21.22 -13.96 -13.79
CA ASN A 202 -20.91 -14.20 -12.39
C ASN A 202 -19.62 -13.45 -11.99
N LEU A 203 -19.72 -12.53 -11.04
CA LEU A 203 -18.62 -11.86 -10.39
C LEU A 203 -18.07 -12.72 -9.23
N GLU A 204 -16.80 -12.50 -8.91
CA GLU A 204 -16.11 -13.16 -7.80
C GLU A 204 -16.38 -12.47 -6.45
N ASN A 205 -16.80 -11.21 -6.45
CA ASN A 205 -17.02 -10.42 -5.24
C ASN A 205 -18.28 -9.56 -5.36
N GLU A 206 -18.86 -9.23 -4.21
CA GLU A 206 -19.84 -8.14 -4.14
C GLU A 206 -19.23 -6.83 -4.61
N SER A 207 -19.98 -6.12 -5.45
CA SER A 207 -19.58 -4.84 -6.03
C SER A 207 -20.77 -3.90 -5.98
N SER A 208 -20.52 -2.60 -5.79
CA SER A 208 -21.59 -1.58 -5.85
C SER A 208 -22.20 -1.43 -7.25
N VAL A 209 -21.63 -2.09 -8.25
CA VAL A 209 -22.17 -2.15 -9.61
C VAL A 209 -23.40 -3.06 -9.68
N LEU A 210 -23.54 -4.01 -8.75
CA LEU A 210 -24.71 -4.90 -8.59
C LEU A 210 -25.97 -4.19 -8.04
N TYR A 211 -25.90 -2.87 -7.83
CA TYR A 211 -27.03 -2.05 -7.37
C TYR A 211 -27.40 -0.99 -8.42
N LYS A 212 -26.86 -1.14 -9.63
CA LYS A 212 -26.89 -0.16 -10.71
C LYS A 212 -27.09 -0.81 -12.08
N ASP A 213 -27.08 -2.13 -12.10
CA ASP A 213 -27.44 -2.94 -13.24
C ASP A 213 -28.94 -3.07 -13.36
N ASP A 214 -29.39 -3.68 -14.45
CA ASP A 214 -30.80 -3.84 -14.69
C ASP A 214 -31.25 -5.07 -13.88
N ASP A 215 -31.79 -4.85 -12.69
CA ASP A 215 -32.15 -5.85 -11.66
C ASP A 215 -33.27 -6.83 -12.10
N ILE A 216 -33.08 -7.53 -13.21
CA ILE A 216 -34.17 -8.12 -13.94
C ILE A 216 -34.52 -9.50 -13.43
N ASP A 217 -35.79 -9.68 -13.09
CA ASP A 217 -36.37 -10.99 -12.85
C ASP A 217 -36.69 -11.69 -14.18
N ALA A 218 -35.64 -12.16 -14.87
CA ALA A 218 -35.77 -12.87 -16.13
C ALA A 218 -36.49 -14.22 -15.99
N SER A 219 -36.73 -14.70 -14.77
CA SER A 219 -37.48 -15.94 -14.50
C SER A 219 -38.93 -15.91 -15.03
N ARG A 220 -39.46 -14.72 -15.35
CA ARG A 220 -40.82 -14.53 -15.87
C ARG A 220 -40.95 -14.70 -17.38
N TRP A 221 -39.86 -14.56 -18.14
CA TRP A 221 -39.93 -14.47 -19.60
C TRP A 221 -38.73 -15.10 -20.35
N SER A 222 -37.61 -15.35 -19.65
CA SER A 222 -36.42 -16.01 -20.18
C SER A 222 -36.37 -17.48 -19.77
N PRO A 223 -35.90 -18.39 -20.64
CA PRO A 223 -35.87 -19.83 -20.38
C PRO A 223 -34.82 -20.28 -19.34
N THR A 224 -34.01 -19.38 -18.78
CA THR A 224 -33.02 -19.67 -17.71
C THR A 224 -33.57 -19.33 -16.32
N PRO A 225 -34.08 -20.31 -15.55
CA PRO A 225 -34.66 -20.05 -14.24
C PRO A 225 -33.55 -19.73 -13.22
N GLY A 226 -33.73 -18.69 -12.40
CA GLY A 226 -32.86 -18.40 -11.24
C GLY A 226 -31.67 -17.49 -11.50
N VAL A 227 -31.66 -16.76 -12.61
CA VAL A 227 -30.76 -15.63 -12.86
C VAL A 227 -31.56 -14.36 -12.64
N ASN A 228 -31.82 -14.06 -11.36
CA ASN A 228 -32.59 -12.91 -10.93
C ASN A 228 -31.69 -11.97 -10.14
N GLY A 229 -31.52 -10.74 -10.62
CA GLY A 229 -30.88 -9.61 -9.93
C GLY A 229 -31.69 -9.11 -8.72
N ALA A 230 -32.34 -9.99 -7.96
CA ALA A 230 -33.06 -9.57 -6.77
C ALA A 230 -32.08 -9.32 -5.62
N ASP A 231 -31.84 -8.04 -5.35
CA ASP A 231 -31.35 -7.46 -4.10
C ASP A 231 -32.25 -7.84 -2.91
N GLY A 232 -32.27 -9.11 -2.54
CA GLY A 232 -33.20 -9.59 -1.53
C GLY A 232 -33.38 -11.09 -1.61
N CYS A 233 -32.39 -11.82 -1.14
CA CYS A 233 -32.52 -13.25 -0.89
C CYS A 233 -33.71 -13.53 0.02
N ALA A 234 -34.77 -14.13 -0.53
CA ALA A 234 -35.73 -14.86 0.29
C ALA A 234 -34.95 -15.93 1.08
N VAL A 235 -35.26 -16.02 2.38
CA VAL A 235 -34.49 -16.62 3.48
C VAL A 235 -34.10 -18.11 3.37
N SER A 236 -34.14 -18.75 2.19
CA SER A 236 -33.94 -20.20 2.08
C SER A 236 -33.41 -20.76 0.74
N ALA A 237 -32.91 -19.96 -0.19
CA ALA A 237 -32.23 -20.48 -1.39
C ALA A 237 -30.87 -19.81 -1.60
N ARG A 238 -29.90 -20.59 -2.09
CA ARG A 238 -28.47 -20.29 -2.15
C ARG A 238 -28.15 -19.05 -2.99
N CYS A 239 -28.07 -17.89 -2.35
CA CYS A 239 -27.48 -16.68 -2.91
C CYS A 239 -25.95 -16.72 -2.84
N THR A 240 -25.35 -17.57 -3.64
CA THR A 240 -23.89 -17.72 -3.72
C THR A 240 -23.28 -17.11 -4.98
N ASN A 241 -24.07 -16.42 -5.80
CA ASN A 241 -23.61 -15.89 -7.09
C ASN A 241 -23.79 -14.37 -7.14
N HIS A 242 -22.69 -13.62 -7.24
CA HIS A 242 -22.69 -12.18 -7.47
C HIS A 242 -22.96 -11.95 -8.97
N ILE A 243 -24.22 -11.89 -9.40
CA ILE A 243 -24.57 -11.83 -10.82
C ILE A 243 -24.75 -10.37 -11.23
N PHE A 244 -24.00 -9.95 -12.25
CA PHE A 244 -24.24 -8.69 -12.95
C PHE A 244 -25.01 -8.99 -14.24
N ASP A 245 -26.13 -8.31 -14.48
CA ASP A 245 -26.95 -8.52 -15.68
C ASP A 245 -27.46 -7.24 -16.36
N ILE A 246 -27.75 -7.35 -17.66
CA ILE A 246 -28.26 -6.27 -18.49
C ILE A 246 -29.31 -6.85 -19.44
N SER A 247 -30.33 -6.06 -19.80
CA SER A 247 -31.33 -6.48 -20.77
C SER A 247 -31.82 -5.31 -21.64
N ASN A 248 -32.63 -5.59 -22.66
CA ASN A 248 -33.33 -4.56 -23.43
C ASN A 248 -34.70 -4.14 -22.85
N ILE A 249 -35.13 -4.76 -21.74
CA ILE A 249 -36.31 -4.38 -20.97
C ILE A 249 -35.86 -3.56 -19.76
N ASP A 250 -36.46 -2.39 -19.57
CA ASP A 250 -36.38 -1.65 -18.31
C ASP A 250 -37.57 -2.08 -17.43
N ILE A 251 -37.33 -2.72 -16.28
CA ILE A 251 -38.40 -3.12 -15.35
C ILE A 251 -38.56 -2.16 -14.16
N SER A 252 -38.09 -0.92 -14.27
CA SER A 252 -38.21 0.08 -13.20
C SER A 252 -39.62 0.67 -12.96
N GLU A 253 -40.70 -0.05 -13.34
CA GLU A 253 -42.11 0.28 -12.98
C GLU A 253 -42.77 -0.73 -12.04
#